data_AF-A0A2S9FUL4-F1
#
_entry.id   AF-A0A2S9FUL4-F1
#
_cell.length_a   1.000
_cell.length_b   1.000
_cell.length_c   1.000
_cell.angle_alpha   90.00
_cell.angle_beta   90.00
_cell.angle_gamma   90.00
#
_symmetry.space_group_name_H-M   'P 1'
#
loop_
_entity.id
_entity.type
_entity.pdbx_description
1 polymer ?
#
loop_
_entity_poly.entity_id
_entity_poly.type
_entity_poly.pdbx_seq_one_letter_code
_entity_poly.pdbx_strand_id
1 'polypeptide(L)'
;VLLENVRVPDGAILGEVDRGLEVGQTFLHENRIRQAASSLGAAQYCIDRAVAYAGERKVFGKPLAVNQAVQWPLVELQTEAQMVRLLV
;
A
#
# COMPACT_ATOMS: atom_id res chain seq x y z
N VAL A 1 8.23 -12.85 -19.59
CA VAL A 1 9.09 -12.32 -20.67
C VAL A 1 10.01 -13.46 -21.12
N LEU A 2 10.16 -13.70 -22.42
CA LEU A 2 11.12 -14.68 -23.00
C LEU A 2 12.25 -13.91 -23.67
N LEU A 3 13.51 -14.28 -23.40
CA LEU A 3 14.69 -13.71 -24.03
C LEU A 3 15.44 -14.83 -24.77
N GLU A 4 15.40 -14.83 -26.09
CA GLU A 4 16.09 -15.82 -26.93
C GLU A 4 16.97 -15.10 -27.95
N ASN A 5 18.27 -15.44 -27.98
CA ASN A 5 19.28 -14.87 -28.88
C ASN A 5 19.33 -13.32 -28.90
N VAL A 6 19.01 -12.68 -27.76
CA VAL A 6 19.04 -11.21 -27.63
C VAL A 6 20.48 -10.74 -27.44
N ARG A 7 20.96 -9.89 -28.35
CA ARG A 7 22.26 -9.21 -28.23
C ARG A 7 22.08 -7.86 -27.51
N VAL A 8 22.88 -7.62 -26.48
CA VAL A 8 22.88 -6.39 -25.67
C VAL A 8 24.30 -5.80 -25.68
N PRO A 9 24.49 -4.48 -25.88
CA PRO A 9 25.81 -3.87 -25.84
C PRO A 9 26.35 -3.75 -24.42
N ASP A 10 27.67 -3.78 -24.25
CA ASP A 10 28.35 -3.65 -22.94
C ASP A 10 27.94 -2.37 -22.19
N GLY A 11 27.63 -1.29 -22.91
CA GLY A 11 27.16 -0.03 -22.31
C GLY A 11 25.75 -0.06 -21.70
N ALA A 12 25.00 -1.15 -21.86
CA ALA A 12 23.70 -1.33 -21.24
C ALA A 12 23.76 -2.05 -19.87
N ILE A 13 24.97 -2.39 -19.40
CA ILE A 13 25.18 -2.95 -18.07
C ILE A 13 24.83 -1.88 -17.03
N LEU A 14 23.91 -2.21 -16.13
CA LEU A 14 23.54 -1.35 -15.02
C LEU A 14 24.50 -1.62 -13.85
N GLY A 15 25.29 -0.61 -13.48
CA GLY A 15 26.33 -0.75 -12.46
C GLY A 15 27.57 -1.47 -13.00
N GLU A 16 28.22 -2.26 -12.15
CA GLU A 16 29.44 -3.00 -12.49
C GLU A 16 29.13 -4.48 -12.80
N VAL A 17 29.96 -5.09 -13.67
CA VAL A 17 29.90 -6.54 -13.94
C VAL A 17 30.08 -7.31 -12.62
N ASP A 18 29.32 -8.39 -12.47
CA ASP A 18 29.26 -9.23 -11.25
C ASP A 18 28.69 -8.54 -9.98
N ARG A 19 28.21 -7.29 -10.07
CA ARG A 19 27.58 -6.54 -8.95
C ARG A 19 26.05 -6.43 -9.05
N GLY A 20 25.41 -7.23 -9.90
CA GLY A 20 23.97 -7.10 -10.18
C GLY A 20 23.03 -7.23 -8.97
N LEU A 21 23.43 -7.98 -7.93
CA LEU A 21 22.61 -8.14 -6.72
C LEU A 21 22.42 -6.81 -5.97
N GLU A 22 23.48 -6.02 -5.85
CA GLU A 22 23.43 -4.73 -5.15
C GLU A 22 22.52 -3.75 -5.89
N VAL A 23 22.64 -3.67 -7.23
CA VAL A 23 21.77 -2.86 -8.08
C VAL A 23 20.30 -3.26 -7.89
N GLY A 24 20.03 -4.57 -7.88
CA GLY A 24 18.70 -5.10 -7.60
C GLY A 24 18.19 -4.77 -6.20
N GLN A 25 19.03 -4.87 -5.17
CA GLN A 25 18.67 -4.56 -3.79
C GLN A 25 18.33 -3.08 -3.59
N THR A 26 19.12 -2.17 -4.15
CA THR A 26 18.84 -0.73 -4.11
C THR A 26 17.44 -0.44 -4.66
N PHE A 27 17.14 -0.96 -5.86
CA PHE A 27 15.82 -0.81 -6.46
C PHE A 27 14.71 -1.41 -5.57
N LEU A 28 14.90 -2.62 -5.03
CA LEU A 28 13.90 -3.28 -4.20
C LEU A 28 13.63 -2.53 -2.89
N HIS A 29 14.67 -1.99 -2.24
CA HIS A 29 14.52 -1.25 -0.99
C HIS A 29 13.75 0.05 -1.18
N GLU A 30 14.09 0.82 -2.22
CA GLU A 30 13.36 2.05 -2.58
C GLU A 30 11.90 1.76 -2.95
N ASN A 31 11.65 0.64 -3.64
CA ASN A 31 10.29 0.28 -4.03
C ASN A 31 9.41 -0.13 -2.84
N ARG A 32 9.98 -0.77 -1.80
CA ARG A 32 9.22 -1.23 -0.63
C ARG A 32 8.58 -0.06 0.12
N ILE A 33 9.35 0.98 0.40
CA ILE A 33 8.83 2.16 1.12
C ILE A 33 7.76 2.88 0.28
N ARG A 34 7.97 2.98 -1.03
CA ARG A 34 6.98 3.54 -1.96
C ARG A 34 5.68 2.73 -1.98
N GLN A 35 5.78 1.40 -1.99
CA GLN A 35 4.62 0.52 -1.97
C GLN A 35 3.85 0.64 -0.65
N ALA A 36 4.55 0.74 0.49
CA ALA A 36 3.92 0.96 1.79
C ALA A 36 3.15 2.29 1.83
N ALA A 37 3.77 3.38 1.37
CA ALA A 37 3.12 4.71 1.29
C ALA A 37 1.87 4.70 0.38
N SER A 38 1.98 4.08 -0.80
CA SER A 38 0.84 3.96 -1.73
C SER A 38 -0.30 3.14 -1.14
N SER A 39 0.02 2.03 -0.48
CA SER A 39 -0.97 1.16 0.16
C SER A 39 -1.66 1.85 1.33
N LEU A 40 -0.93 2.66 2.11
CA LEU A 40 -1.50 3.50 3.17
C LEU A 40 -2.51 4.52 2.61
N GLY A 41 -2.19 5.17 1.49
CA GLY A 41 -3.12 6.08 0.82
C GLY A 41 -4.42 5.39 0.41
N ALA A 42 -4.31 4.20 -0.18
CA ALA A 42 -5.48 3.39 -0.55
C ALA A 42 -6.28 2.93 0.68
N ALA A 43 -5.61 2.50 1.75
CA ALA A 43 -6.26 2.10 3.00
C ALA A 43 -7.03 3.27 3.63
N GLN A 44 -6.42 4.46 3.72
CA GLN A 44 -7.09 5.65 4.24
C GLN A 44 -8.33 6.01 3.42
N TYR A 45 -8.23 5.97 2.08
CA TYR A 45 -9.37 6.20 1.21
C TYR A 45 -10.51 5.23 1.50
N CYS A 46 -10.23 3.93 1.62
CA CYS A 46 -11.23 2.92 1.95
C CYS A 46 -11.89 3.18 3.32
N ILE A 47 -11.10 3.54 4.34
CA ILE A 47 -11.60 3.87 5.68
C ILE A 47 -12.52 5.09 5.62
N ASP A 48 -12.10 6.17 4.96
CA ASP A 48 -12.87 7.41 4.86
C ASP A 48 -14.20 7.16 4.14
N ARG A 49 -14.19 6.38 3.06
CA ARG A 49 -15.41 5.98 2.34
C ARG A 49 -16.33 5.12 3.20
N ALA A 50 -15.78 4.19 3.97
CA ALA A 50 -16.56 3.33 4.87
C ALA A 50 -17.21 4.13 6.01
N VAL A 51 -16.47 5.08 6.61
CA VAL A 51 -17.00 5.98 7.66
C VAL A 51 -18.12 6.86 7.11
N ALA A 52 -17.92 7.47 5.94
CA ALA A 52 -18.95 8.28 5.29
C ALA A 52 -20.23 7.46 5.04
N TYR A 53 -20.10 6.27 4.45
CA TYR A 53 -21.24 5.40 4.19
C TYR A 53 -21.95 4.93 5.47
N ALA A 54 -21.19 4.64 6.54
CA ALA A 54 -21.75 4.25 7.83
C ALA A 54 -22.59 5.37 8.47
N GLY A 55 -22.25 6.64 8.23
CA GLY A 55 -23.03 7.80 8.66
C GLY A 55 -24.31 8.02 7.86
N GLU A 56 -24.29 7.71 6.56
CA GLU A 56 -25.43 7.94 5.65
C GLU A 56 -26.46 6.80 5.70
N ARG A 57 -26.00 5.54 5.73
CA ARG A 57 -26.87 4.37 5.64
C ARG A 57 -27.64 4.15 6.94
N LYS A 58 -28.97 4.14 6.87
CA LYS A 58 -29.85 3.84 8.00
C LYS A 58 -30.44 2.44 7.91
N VAL A 59 -30.41 1.73 9.04
CA VAL A 59 -31.10 0.44 9.25
C VAL A 59 -31.74 0.47 10.63
N PHE A 60 -32.92 -0.13 10.78
CA PHE A 60 -33.67 -0.09 12.05
C PHE A 60 -33.85 1.34 12.61
N GLY A 61 -34.08 2.32 11.72
CA GLY A 61 -34.35 3.71 12.07
C GLY A 61 -33.15 4.58 12.44
N LYS A 62 -31.92 4.03 12.46
CA LYS A 62 -30.70 4.75 12.87
C LYS A 62 -29.52 4.52 11.91
N PRO A 63 -28.55 5.44 11.81
CA PRO A 63 -27.34 5.24 11.00
C PRO A 63 -26.57 3.98 11.40
N LEU A 64 -25.83 3.36 10.48
CA LEU A 64 -24.96 2.22 10.78
C LEU A 64 -23.88 2.58 11.82
N ALA A 65 -23.38 3.81 11.78
CA ALA A 65 -22.31 4.32 12.62
C ALA A 65 -22.59 4.24 14.13
N VAL A 66 -23.84 4.05 14.56
CA VAL A 66 -24.20 3.91 15.98
C VAL A 66 -24.01 2.48 16.51
N ASN A 67 -23.81 1.50 15.62
CA ASN A 67 -23.67 0.10 16.00
C ASN A 67 -22.18 -0.21 16.24
N GLN A 68 -21.84 -0.69 17.43
CA GLN A 68 -20.46 -1.00 17.81
C GLN A 68 -19.78 -2.02 16.88
N ALA A 69 -20.56 -2.97 16.34
CA ALA A 69 -20.08 -3.93 15.33
C ALA A 69 -19.57 -3.28 14.04
N VAL A 70 -19.95 -2.02 13.77
CA VAL A 70 -19.40 -1.20 12.67
C VAL A 70 -18.26 -0.32 13.16
N GLN A 71 -18.35 0.21 14.38
CA GLN A 71 -17.34 1.12 14.95
C GLN A 71 -15.99 0.43 15.19
N TRP A 72 -15.99 -0.76 15.81
CA TRP A 72 -14.72 -1.39 16.24
C TRP A 72 -13.81 -1.75 15.07
N PRO A 73 -14.29 -2.40 13.99
CA PRO A 73 -13.42 -2.68 12.84
C PRO A 73 -12.89 -1.41 12.19
N LEU A 74 -13.69 -0.33 12.13
CA LEU A 74 -13.24 0.95 11.57
C LEU A 74 -12.14 1.61 12.42
N VAL A 75 -12.27 1.55 13.75
CA VAL A 75 -11.25 2.08 14.66
C VAL A 75 -9.97 1.25 14.57
N GLU A 76 -10.05 -0.08 14.54
CA GLU A 76 -8.88 -0.95 14.38
C GLU A 76 -8.13 -0.65 13.08
N LEU A 77 -8.84 -0.60 11.94
CA LEU A 77 -8.24 -0.26 10.65
C LEU A 77 -7.62 1.14 10.65
N GLN A 78 -8.27 2.12 11.29
CA GLN A 78 -7.70 3.46 11.41
C GLN A 78 -6.45 3.46 12.30
N THR A 79 -6.43 2.70 13.39
CA THR A 79 -5.24 2.54 14.24
C THR A 79 -4.08 1.93 13.44
N GLU A 80 -4.33 0.86 12.68
CA GLU A 80 -3.32 0.26 11.80
C GLU A 80 -2.81 1.23 10.74
N ALA A 81 -3.70 1.99 10.11
CA ALA A 81 -3.32 3.02 9.16
C ALA A 81 -2.43 4.11 9.81
N GLN A 82 -2.74 4.53 11.05
CA GLN A 82 -1.87 5.46 11.78
C GLN A 82 -0.52 4.85 12.13
N MET A 83 -0.47 3.58 12.53
CA MET A 83 0.80 2.89 12.81
C MET A 83 1.68 2.85 11.56
N VAL A 84 1.12 2.49 10.40
CA VAL A 84 1.87 2.49 9.13
C VAL A 84 2.34 3.89 8.78
N ARG A 85 1.50 4.92 8.95
CA ARG A 85 1.87 6.32 8.67
C ARG A 85 3.06 6.82 9.50
N LEU A 86 3.25 6.30 10.70
CA LEU A 86 4.37 6.68 11.57
C LEU A 86 5.66 5.94 11.24
N LEU A 87 5.57 4.84 10.49
CA LEU A 87 6.71 3.98 10.12
C LEU A 87 7.20 4.22 8.68
N VAL A 88 6.39 4.88 7.86
CA VAL A 88 6.65 5.16 6.44
C VAL A 88 6.92 6.64 6.26
#